data_AF-A0A9F5IT09-F1
#
_entry.id   AF-A0A9F5IT09-F1
#
_cell.length_a   1.000
_cell.length_b   1.000
_cell.length_c   1.000
_cell.angle_alpha   90.00
_cell.angle_beta   90.00
_cell.angle_gamma   90.00
#
_symmetry.space_group_name_H-M   'P 1'
#
loop_
_entity.id
_entity.type
_entity.pdbx_description
1 polymer ?
#
loop_
_entity_poly.entity_id
_entity_poly.type
_entity_poly.pdbx_seq_one_letter_code
_entity_poly.pdbx_strand_id
1 'polypeptide(L)'
;MISVAMGPIPAVYAITYHLSYAYKEETHGPVSFLYKGGKSTNWEGGIRVPGLLYWPGILEPGKHIDEPTSNMDIFPTIIKLAGASLPNDRIIDGHDLMPLLQGSALQSQHEFLFHYCNAYLNAVRWHPRNMKAAGLSLFS
;
A
#
# COMPACT_ATOMS: atom_id res chain seq x y z
N MET A 1 7.56 22.69 28.96
CA MET A 1 6.14 22.68 28.53
C MET A 1 6.11 22.81 27.02
N ILE A 2 6.10 21.69 26.29
CA ILE A 2 5.70 21.67 24.88
C ILE A 2 4.36 20.97 24.87
N SER A 3 3.30 21.78 24.92
CA SER A 3 1.93 21.32 24.80
C SER A 3 1.68 21.05 23.31
N VAL A 4 1.95 19.82 22.86
CA VAL A 4 1.45 19.37 21.57
C VAL A 4 -0.03 19.09 21.77
N ALA A 5 -0.90 19.95 21.25
CA ALA A 5 -2.33 19.72 21.20
C ALA A 5 -2.58 18.49 20.32
N MET A 6 -2.57 17.30 20.93
CA MET A 6 -3.03 16.07 20.32
C MET A 6 -4.55 16.19 20.16
N GLY A 7 -4.99 16.77 19.05
CA GLY A 7 -6.33 16.47 18.53
C GLY A 7 -6.44 14.95 18.38
N PRO A 8 -7.61 14.34 18.62
CA PRO A 8 -7.76 12.90 18.52
C PRO A 8 -7.37 12.48 17.10
N ILE A 9 -6.27 11.72 16.95
CA ILE A 9 -5.94 11.05 15.70
C ILE A 9 -7.13 10.12 15.46
N PRO A 10 -8.06 10.43 14.52
CA PRO A 10 -9.13 9.50 14.22
C PRO A 10 -8.41 8.29 13.63
N ALA A 11 -8.58 7.14 14.27
CA ALA A 11 -7.83 5.94 13.98
C ALA A 11 -7.68 5.72 12.47
N VAL A 12 -6.44 5.68 11.99
CA VAL A 12 -6.12 5.13 10.67
C VAL A 12 -6.42 3.65 10.77
N TYR A 13 -7.68 3.29 10.53
CA TYR A 13 -8.04 1.91 10.32
C TYR A 13 -7.52 1.56 8.92
N ALA A 14 -6.29 1.07 8.85
CA ALA A 14 -5.87 0.22 7.75
C ALA A 14 -6.67 -1.08 7.88
N ILE A 15 -7.94 -1.06 7.46
CA ILE A 15 -8.75 -2.25 7.40
C ILE A 15 -8.25 -3.03 6.19
N THR A 16 -7.21 -3.83 6.39
CA THR A 16 -6.81 -4.87 5.44
C THR A 16 -7.86 -5.99 5.47
N TYR A 17 -9.10 -5.69 5.06
CA TYR A 17 -10.16 -6.69 4.89
C TYR A 17 -11.00 -6.36 3.66
N HIS A 18 -10.82 -7.15 2.61
CA HIS A 18 -11.87 -8.07 2.17
C HIS A 18 -11.20 -9.11 1.27
N LEU A 19 -10.79 -10.21 1.88
CA LEU A 19 -10.84 -11.49 1.18
C LEU A 19 -12.30 -11.66 0.78
N SER A 20 -12.61 -11.45 -0.50
CA SER A 20 -13.88 -11.93 -1.00
C SER A 20 -13.85 -13.46 -0.79
N TYR A 21 -14.87 -13.99 -0.14
CA TYR A 21 -15.01 -15.43 0.07
C TYR A 21 -15.77 -15.96 -1.13
N ALA A 22 -15.05 -16.32 -2.20
CA ALA A 22 -15.66 -17.14 -3.23
C ALA A 22 -15.77 -18.56 -2.67
N TYR A 23 -17.00 -18.98 -2.35
CA TYR A 23 -17.31 -20.38 -2.07
C TYR A 23 -17.06 -21.18 -3.35
N LYS A 24 -15.91 -21.83 -3.42
CA LYS A 24 -15.66 -22.94 -4.33
C LYS A 24 -15.33 -24.12 -3.45
N GLU A 25 -16.25 -25.09 -3.38
CA GLU A 25 -16.03 -26.34 -2.66
C GLU A 25 -14.68 -26.93 -3.10
N GLU A 26 -13.91 -27.40 -2.11
CA GLU A 26 -12.56 -27.98 -2.22
C GLU A 26 -11.38 -26.99 -2.32
N THR A 27 -11.14 -26.20 -1.25
CA THR A 27 -9.83 -26.04 -0.58
C THR A 27 -9.93 -24.97 0.52
N HIS A 28 -9.54 -25.31 1.75
CA HIS A 28 -9.61 -24.43 2.92
C HIS A 28 -8.51 -23.37 2.89
N GLY A 29 -8.66 -22.30 2.10
CA GLY A 29 -7.69 -21.21 2.07
C GLY A 29 -8.19 -19.89 1.48
N PRO A 30 -7.57 -18.75 1.85
CA PRO A 30 -7.86 -17.45 1.26
C PRO A 30 -7.69 -17.48 -0.28
N VAL A 31 -8.72 -17.04 -1.01
CA VAL A 31 -8.74 -17.05 -2.48
C VAL A 31 -8.20 -15.74 -3.03
N SER A 32 -7.27 -15.83 -3.99
CA SER A 32 -6.68 -14.66 -4.65
C SER A 32 -7.39 -14.26 -5.95
N PHE A 33 -8.57 -14.83 -6.20
CA PHE A 33 -9.42 -14.55 -7.35
C PHE A 33 -8.69 -14.65 -8.70
N LEU A 34 -8.49 -13.50 -9.35
CA LEU A 34 -7.85 -13.34 -10.65
C LEU A 34 -6.33 -13.52 -10.57
N TYR A 35 -5.74 -13.33 -9.40
CA TYR A 35 -4.30 -13.33 -9.23
C TYR A 35 -3.77 -14.75 -9.05
N LYS A 36 -2.68 -15.06 -9.77
CA LYS A 36 -2.00 -16.34 -9.68
C LYS A 36 -1.37 -16.53 -8.32
N GLY A 37 -1.42 -17.75 -7.79
CA GLY A 37 -0.74 -18.14 -6.56
C GLY A 37 -1.47 -17.70 -5.29
N GLY A 38 -0.78 -17.82 -4.15
CA GLY A 38 -1.33 -17.55 -2.84
C GLY A 38 -0.23 -17.43 -1.79
N LYS A 39 -0.61 -17.55 -0.51
CA LYS A 39 0.32 -17.51 0.64
C LYS A 39 1.54 -18.42 0.38
N SER A 40 2.72 -17.95 0.77
CA SER A 40 4.02 -18.63 0.56
C SER A 40 4.53 -18.61 -0.89
N THR A 41 3.95 -17.80 -1.78
CA THR A 41 4.46 -17.59 -3.15
C THR A 41 4.67 -16.11 -3.44
N ASN A 42 5.64 -15.80 -4.31
CA ASN A 42 5.89 -14.43 -4.81
C ASN A 42 5.09 -14.12 -6.08
N TRP A 43 4.00 -14.85 -6.34
CA TRP A 43 3.05 -14.47 -7.37
C TRP A 43 2.15 -13.34 -6.85
N GLU A 44 1.49 -12.62 -7.77
CA GLU A 44 0.57 -11.53 -7.42
C GLU A 44 -0.40 -11.94 -6.31
N GLY A 45 -0.89 -13.17 -6.33
CA GLY A 45 -1.87 -13.61 -5.36
C GLY A 45 -1.34 -13.85 -3.94
N GLY A 46 -0.02 -13.90 -3.76
CA GLY A 46 0.64 -13.96 -2.46
C GLY A 46 1.20 -12.62 -1.98
N ILE A 47 1.48 -11.69 -2.89
CA ILE A 47 2.10 -10.38 -2.58
C ILE A 47 1.08 -9.26 -2.55
N ARG A 48 0.13 -9.24 -3.50
CA ARG A 48 -0.88 -8.19 -3.61
C ARG A 48 -1.95 -8.43 -2.55
N VAL A 49 -2.15 -7.44 -1.70
CA VAL A 49 -3.14 -7.45 -0.62
C VAL A 49 -4.07 -6.26 -0.74
N PRO A 50 -5.34 -6.37 -0.32
CA PRO A 50 -6.25 -5.23 -0.29
C PRO A 50 -5.77 -4.20 0.74
N GLY A 51 -5.63 -2.94 0.33
CA GLY A 51 -5.35 -1.82 1.22
C GLY A 51 -6.51 -0.83 1.21
N LEU A 52 -7.10 -0.55 2.37
CA LEU A 52 -8.14 0.45 2.56
C LEU A 52 -7.72 1.40 3.67
N LEU A 53 -7.81 2.70 3.43
CA LEU A 53 -7.60 3.73 4.43
C LEU A 53 -8.87 4.57 4.56
N TYR A 54 -9.26 4.84 5.80
CA TYR A 54 -10.43 5.64 6.12
C TYR A 54 -10.05 6.75 7.09
N TRP A 55 -10.24 8.01 6.65
CA TRP A 55 -10.04 9.18 7.50
C TRP A 55 -10.98 10.31 7.08
N PRO A 56 -12.15 10.44 7.74
CA PRO A 56 -13.12 11.47 7.44
C PRO A 56 -12.54 12.88 7.55
N GLY A 57 -12.89 13.73 6.59
CA GLY A 57 -12.46 15.14 6.56
C GLY A 57 -11.01 15.37 6.14
N ILE A 58 -10.18 14.32 6.05
CA ILE A 58 -8.80 14.40 5.55
C ILE A 58 -8.63 13.70 4.22
N LEU A 59 -9.20 12.49 4.08
CA LEU A 59 -9.16 11.71 2.85
C LEU A 59 -10.46 11.84 2.09
N GLU A 60 -10.35 11.97 0.76
CA GLU A 60 -11.49 11.99 -0.14
C GLU A 60 -12.14 10.59 -0.18
N PRO A 61 -13.44 10.46 0.15
CA PRO A 61 -14.14 9.18 0.09
C PRO A 61 -14.19 8.62 -1.33
N GLY A 62 -14.01 7.31 -1.48
CA GLY A 62 -14.12 6.63 -2.77
C GLY A 62 -12.92 6.84 -3.71
N LYS A 63 -11.87 7.53 -3.26
CA LYS A 63 -10.65 7.70 -4.04
C LYS A 63 -9.96 6.36 -4.30
N HIS A 64 -9.55 6.16 -5.55
CA HIS A 64 -8.78 4.99 -5.98
C HIS A 64 -7.33 5.37 -6.25
N ILE A 65 -6.40 4.49 -5.88
CA ILE A 65 -4.95 4.65 -6.12
C ILE A 65 -4.44 3.35 -6.72
N ASP A 66 -3.99 3.42 -7.97
CA ASP A 66 -3.44 2.30 -8.73
C ASP A 66 -1.91 2.19 -8.64
N GLU A 67 -1.28 3.18 -8.00
CA GLU A 67 0.16 3.27 -7.83
C GLU A 67 0.71 2.19 -6.87
N PRO A 68 1.92 1.66 -7.11
CA PRO A 68 2.51 0.63 -6.27
C PRO A 68 2.81 1.16 -4.87
N THR A 69 2.23 0.53 -3.87
CA THR A 69 2.44 0.83 -2.44
C THR A 69 2.90 -0.42 -1.69
N SER A 70 3.53 -0.22 -0.54
CA SER A 70 4.10 -1.28 0.30
C SER A 70 3.52 -1.24 1.71
N ASN A 71 3.44 -2.40 2.36
CA ASN A 71 3.11 -2.47 3.79
C ASN A 71 4.12 -1.69 4.65
N MET A 72 5.36 -1.53 4.18
CA MET A 72 6.40 -0.78 4.88
C MET A 72 6.11 0.73 4.94
N ASP A 73 5.23 1.23 4.06
CA ASP A 73 4.88 2.65 3.96
C ASP A 73 4.02 3.14 5.13
N ILE A 74 3.35 2.21 5.81
CA ILE A 74 2.52 2.52 6.99
C ILE A 74 3.39 3.14 8.10
N PHE A 75 4.60 2.62 8.30
CA PHE A 75 5.51 3.11 9.34
C PHE A 75 5.87 4.60 9.19
N PRO A 76 6.50 5.05 8.08
CA PRO A 76 6.85 6.47 7.92
C PRO A 76 5.63 7.38 7.81
N THR A 77 4.52 6.90 7.27
CA THR A 77 3.26 7.65 7.21
C THR A 77 2.76 7.97 8.63
N ILE A 78 2.67 6.98 9.52
CA ILE A 78 2.22 7.18 10.90
C ILE A 78 3.19 8.06 11.70
N ILE A 79 4.50 7.84 11.57
CA ILE A 79 5.51 8.64 12.27
C ILE A 79 5.38 10.13 11.94
N LYS A 80 5.22 10.46 10.65
CA LYS A 80 5.03 11.84 10.21
C LYS A 80 3.70 12.42 10.69
N LEU A 81 2.62 11.65 10.63
CA LEU A 81 1.32 12.07 11.15
C LEU A 81 1.34 12.36 12.65
N ALA A 82 2.16 11.62 13.41
CA ALA A 82 2.39 11.85 14.82
C ALA A 82 3.30 13.07 15.11
N GLY A 83 3.82 13.74 14.07
CA GLY A 83 4.76 14.85 14.21
C GLY A 83 6.15 14.44 14.68
N ALA A 84 6.49 13.15 14.59
CA ALA A 84 7.79 12.61 14.97
C ALA A 84 8.77 12.56 13.77
N SER A 85 10.06 12.45 14.07
CA SER A 85 11.11 12.31 13.06
C SER A 85 11.46 10.85 12.83
N LEU A 86 11.77 10.49 11.58
CA LEU A 86 12.29 9.17 11.25
C LEU A 86 13.71 8.97 11.81
N PRO A 87 14.10 7.72 12.10
CA PRO A 87 15.48 7.40 12.44
C PRO A 87 16.43 7.75 11.29
N ASN A 88 17.57 8.37 11.61
CA ASN A 88 18.63 8.69 10.64
C ASN A 88 19.80 7.71 10.68
N ASP A 89 19.70 6.66 11.50
CA ASP A 89 20.76 5.67 11.74
C ASP A 89 20.61 4.41 10.86
N ARG A 90 19.54 4.32 10.06
CA ARG A 90 19.22 3.17 9.22
C ARG A 90 18.41 3.58 8.00
N ILE A 91 18.45 2.73 6.97
CA ILE A 91 17.62 2.90 5.79
C ILE A 91 16.19 2.46 6.13
N ILE A 92 15.22 3.25 5.67
CA ILE A 92 13.79 2.94 5.74
C ILE A 92 13.30 2.78 4.31
N ASP A 93 12.89 1.57 3.94
CA ASP A 93 12.38 1.25 2.60
C ASP A 93 10.96 1.78 2.34
N GLY A 94 10.23 2.08 3.41
CA GLY A 94 8.90 2.66 3.32
C GLY A 94 8.93 4.14 2.96
N HIS A 95 7.88 4.60 2.28
CA HIS A 95 7.65 5.99 1.93
C HIS A 95 6.36 6.53 2.54
N ASP A 96 6.29 7.84 2.69
CA ASP A 96 5.09 8.50 3.22
C ASP A 96 3.97 8.51 2.17
N LEU A 97 2.83 7.93 2.52
CA LEU A 97 1.66 7.82 1.63
C LEU A 97 0.79 9.08 1.61
N MET A 98 0.91 9.98 2.58
CA MET A 98 0.01 11.14 2.68
C MET A 98 -0.07 11.97 1.40
N PRO A 99 1.04 12.26 0.69
CA PRO A 99 0.96 13.00 -0.57
C PRO A 99 0.12 12.29 -1.65
N LEU A 100 0.22 10.96 -1.74
CA LEU A 100 -0.52 10.16 -2.69
C LEU A 100 -2.02 10.07 -2.30
N LEU A 101 -2.27 9.84 -1.00
CA LEU A 101 -3.62 9.76 -0.43
C LEU A 101 -4.38 11.09 -0.57
N GLN A 102 -3.71 12.22 -0.38
CA GLN A 102 -4.29 13.56 -0.55
C GLN A 102 -4.29 14.05 -2.00
N GLY A 103 -3.57 13.37 -2.90
CA GLY A 103 -3.52 13.72 -4.33
C GLY A 103 -2.59 14.88 -4.67
N SER A 104 -1.74 15.30 -3.72
CA SER A 104 -0.67 16.25 -4.00
C SER A 104 0.49 15.61 -4.76
N ALA A 105 0.58 14.28 -4.75
CA ALA A 105 1.41 13.49 -5.66
C ALA A 105 0.54 12.54 -6.49
N LEU A 106 0.86 12.42 -7.79
CA LEU A 106 0.18 11.50 -8.71
C LEU A 106 0.84 10.12 -8.80
N GLN A 107 2.10 10.01 -8.36
CA GLN A 107 2.90 8.80 -8.48
C GLN A 107 3.47 8.39 -7.13
N SER A 108 3.61 7.08 -6.93
CA SER A 108 4.30 6.53 -5.79
C SER A 108 5.80 6.82 -5.84
N GLN A 109 6.43 6.86 -4.66
CA GLN A 109 7.89 6.93 -4.55
C GLN A 109 8.55 5.58 -4.85
N HIS A 110 7.77 4.50 -4.92
CA HIS A 110 8.24 3.15 -5.22
C HIS A 110 8.45 2.93 -6.72
N GLU A 111 9.66 3.24 -7.19
CA GLU A 111 10.12 2.83 -8.51
C GLU A 111 10.49 1.34 -8.55
N PHE A 112 11.00 0.81 -7.45
CA PHE A 112 11.34 -0.60 -7.29
C PHE A 112 10.71 -1.16 -6.02
N LEU A 113 10.09 -2.34 -6.13
CA LEU A 113 9.65 -3.14 -4.99
C LEU A 113 10.33 -4.50 -5.05
N PHE A 114 10.95 -4.88 -3.93
CA PHE A 114 11.67 -6.13 -3.81
C PHE A 114 10.81 -7.16 -3.08
N HIS A 115 10.68 -8.35 -3.65
CA HIS A 115 9.85 -9.43 -3.12
C HIS A 115 10.73 -10.59 -2.70
N TYR A 116 10.90 -10.70 -1.38
CA TYR A 116 11.68 -11.76 -0.75
C TYR A 116 10.78 -12.96 -0.40
N CYS A 117 11.40 -14.15 -0.33
CA CYS A 117 10.91 -15.26 0.48
C CYS A 117 12.03 -15.66 1.43
N ASN A 118 11.85 -15.34 2.70
CA ASN A 118 12.89 -15.41 3.72
C ASN A 118 14.14 -14.62 3.28
N ALA A 119 15.31 -15.28 3.20
CA ALA A 119 16.57 -14.65 2.82
C ALA A 119 16.77 -14.50 1.30
N TYR A 120 15.86 -15.05 0.48
CA TYR A 120 16.04 -15.10 -0.98
C TYR A 120 15.22 -14.01 -1.66
N LEU A 121 15.88 -13.20 -2.49
CA LEU A 121 15.20 -12.26 -3.38
C LEU A 121 14.64 -13.02 -4.59
N ASN A 122 13.31 -13.15 -4.67
CA ASN A 122 12.66 -13.97 -5.71
C ASN A 122 12.10 -13.15 -6.87
N ALA A 123 11.67 -11.92 -6.62
CA ALA A 123 11.13 -11.06 -7.65
C ALA A 123 11.42 -9.59 -7.36
N VAL A 124 11.49 -8.80 -8.42
CA VAL A 124 11.56 -7.34 -8.35
C VAL A 124 10.47 -6.80 -9.26
N ARG A 125 9.64 -5.91 -8.72
CA ARG A 125 8.69 -5.12 -9.50
C ARG A 125 9.34 -3.77 -9.78
N TRP A 126 9.39 -3.41 -11.07
CA TRP A 126 9.85 -2.10 -11.52
C TRP A 126 8.68 -1.30 -12.09
N HIS A 127 8.52 -0.07 -11.61
CA HIS A 127 7.47 0.87 -12.00
C HIS A 127 8.09 2.26 -12.26
N PRO A 128 8.50 2.56 -13.50
CA PRO A 128 9.22 3.80 -13.80
C PRO A 128 8.31 5.03 -13.74
N ARG A 129 8.77 6.09 -13.05
CA ARG A 129 8.06 7.36 -12.87
C ARG A 129 7.74 8.14 -14.15
N ASN A 130 8.35 7.79 -15.29
CA ASN A 130 8.18 8.53 -16.54
C ASN A 130 7.38 7.79 -17.62
N MET A 131 6.67 6.71 -17.28
CA MET A 131 5.61 6.22 -18.17
C MET A 131 4.48 7.25 -18.14
N LYS A 132 4.44 8.16 -19.13
CA LYS A 132 3.17 8.75 -19.53
C LYS A 132 2.21 7.57 -19.68
N ALA A 133 1.09 7.58 -18.98
CA ALA A 133 0.00 6.65 -19.22
C ALA A 133 -0.23 6.65 -20.73
N ALA A 134 0.25 5.61 -21.42
CA ALA A 134 -0.12 5.38 -22.80
C ALA A 134 -1.61 5.14 -22.71
N GLY A 135 -2.39 6.14 -23.11
CA GLY A 135 -3.83 6.12 -23.04
C GLY A 135 -4.35 4.88 -23.75
N LEU A 136 -4.66 3.85 -22.97
CA LEU A 136 -5.53 2.77 -23.39
C LEU A 136 -6.94 3.16 -22.95
N SER A 137 -7.47 4.18 -23.62
CA SER A 137 -8.90 4.29 -23.84
C SER A 137 -9.29 3.20 -24.83
N LEU A 138 -9.52 1.99 -24.35
CA LEU A 138 -10.17 0.93 -25.12
C LEU A 138 -11.21 0.30 -24.23
N PHE A 139 -12.41 0.88 -24.22
CA PHE A 139 -13.71 0.20 -24.31
C PHE A 139 -14.76 1.28 -24.63
N SER A 140 -15.06 1.42 -25.92
CA SER A 140 -16.38 1.81 -26.44
C SER A 140 -17.07 0.54 -26.93
#